data_AF-A0A226I077-F1
#
_entry.id   AF-A0A226I077-F1
#
_cell.length_a   1.000
_cell.length_b   1.000
_cell.length_c   1.000
_cell.angle_alpha   90.00
_cell.angle_beta   90.00
_cell.angle_gamma   90.00
#
_symmetry.space_group_name_H-M   'P 1'
#
loop_
_entity.id
_entity.type
_entity.pdbx_description
1 polymer ?
#
loop_
_entity_poly.entity_id
_entity_poly.type
_entity_poly.pdbx_seq_one_letter_code
_entity_poly.pdbx_strand_id
1 'polypeptide(L)'
;MKKLLTLFLGLTILSCSSEDQESEKANSLKGASESVLDGKVLSFQSEESFVREYSYLATLNKDELQKWISSKGVVSLLNTTDNSLGIEEDVISESRVVYSAALESILNAESKLKIAGKVLWLNERSFYLLSENETILSVKELVERKSELEKFGELLSISGASKSLTGRMVLPNENRVKTFASAEMNVSGSRLRHVVDLYNETILLNGSILTSEMFLRSTLQYRSCSTLGGCKWKEAFNPRYLRSNFIGGDTEGVWTVGNIYTSSTVTGTQTYHVGHWTFKIPTHSNSNFVISGPITCSLDIPFPTPEVSVDISWY
;
A
#
# COMPACT_ATOMS: atom_id res chain seq x y z
N MET A 1 -47.04 -60.20 24.44
CA MET A 1 -46.18 -61.41 24.49
C MET A 1 -45.14 -61.27 23.39
N LYS A 2 -43.86 -61.07 23.73
CA LYS A 2 -42.78 -62.10 23.66
C LYS A 2 -42.56 -62.55 22.19
N LYS A 3 -41.42 -62.43 21.50
CA LYS A 3 -39.96 -62.29 21.78
C LYS A 3 -39.33 -61.82 20.43
N LEU A 4 -38.40 -60.88 20.37
CA LEU A 4 -36.93 -61.01 20.60
C LEU A 4 -36.25 -62.02 19.66
N LEU A 5 -35.43 -61.53 18.71
CA LEU A 5 -33.99 -61.84 18.56
C LEU A 5 -33.38 -61.03 17.39
N THR A 6 -32.65 -59.92 17.60
CA THR A 6 -31.18 -59.76 17.83
C THR A 6 -30.30 -60.29 16.68
N LEU A 7 -29.50 -59.45 15.99
CA LEU A 7 -28.25 -58.78 16.42
C LEU A 7 -27.10 -59.77 16.60
N PHE A 8 -26.01 -59.60 15.84
CA PHE A 8 -24.64 -59.99 16.21
C PHE A 8 -23.70 -59.01 15.47
N LEU A 9 -23.04 -58.09 16.19
CA LEU A 9 -21.72 -58.19 16.85
C LEU A 9 -20.61 -57.71 15.89
N GLY A 10 -19.56 -57.00 16.31
CA GLY A 10 -19.02 -56.65 17.62
C GLY A 10 -17.65 -55.98 17.37
N LEU A 11 -17.27 -54.98 18.19
CA LEU A 11 -16.13 -55.02 19.12
C LEU A 11 -14.76 -55.20 18.41
N THR A 12 -13.71 -54.41 18.61
CA THR A 12 -13.18 -53.60 19.74
C THR A 12 -11.92 -52.90 19.18
N ILE A 13 -11.26 -51.93 19.82
CA ILE A 13 -10.17 -52.14 20.80
C ILE A 13 -9.51 -50.76 21.10
N LEU A 14 -9.33 -50.44 22.40
CA LEU A 14 -8.29 -49.64 23.12
C LEU A 14 -8.00 -48.18 22.69
N SER A 15 -8.00 -47.14 23.55
CA SER A 15 -7.43 -46.85 24.89
C SER A 15 -6.25 -45.86 24.79
N CYS A 16 -6.39 -44.72 25.49
CA CYS A 16 -5.43 -43.80 26.12
C CYS A 16 -4.03 -43.47 25.54
N SER A 17 -3.71 -42.17 25.63
CA SER A 17 -2.40 -41.49 25.83
C SER A 17 -2.21 -40.44 24.72
N SER A 18 -1.94 -39.15 24.92
CA SER A 18 -1.35 -38.31 25.98
C SER A 18 -1.71 -36.84 25.65
N GLU A 19 -2.02 -36.00 26.65
CA GLU A 19 -1.21 -34.84 27.10
C GLU A 19 -0.79 -33.82 26.01
N ASP A 20 -1.16 -32.56 26.26
CA ASP A 20 -0.49 -31.32 25.86
C ASP A 20 0.07 -31.22 24.43
N GLN A 21 -0.74 -30.66 23.53
CA GLN A 21 -0.24 -29.82 22.44
C GLN A 21 -1.08 -28.55 22.28
N GLU A 22 -1.34 -27.84 23.38
CA GLU A 22 -1.41 -26.38 23.32
C GLU A 22 0.02 -25.85 23.35
N SER A 23 0.60 -25.56 22.17
CA SER A 23 1.62 -24.52 21.92
C SER A 23 2.56 -24.86 20.76
N GLU A 24 2.05 -25.27 19.59
CA GLU A 24 2.85 -25.21 18.35
C GLU A 24 1.96 -24.79 17.15
N LYS A 25 1.11 -23.77 17.37
CA LYS A 25 0.61 -22.91 16.28
C LYS A 25 1.34 -21.57 16.31
N ALA A 26 2.66 -21.65 16.22
CA ALA A 26 3.52 -20.51 15.99
C ALA A 26 4.60 -20.92 14.99
N ASN A 27 4.20 -21.25 13.75
CA ASN A 27 5.02 -21.13 12.52
C ASN A 27 4.34 -21.62 11.22
N SER A 28 3.08 -21.27 11.00
CA SER A 28 2.49 -21.31 9.64
C SER A 28 1.90 -19.95 9.24
N LEU A 29 2.67 -18.88 9.44
CA LEU A 29 2.44 -17.56 8.85
C LEU A 29 3.40 -17.40 7.66
N LYS A 30 3.26 -18.28 6.66
CA LYS A 30 3.86 -18.10 5.33
C LYS A 30 2.89 -18.62 4.26
N GLY A 31 2.22 -17.68 3.59
CA GLY A 31 1.98 -17.78 2.16
C GLY A 31 0.74 -18.53 1.65
N ALA A 32 -0.35 -18.64 2.41
CA ALA A 32 -1.63 -18.95 1.77
C ALA A 32 -2.18 -17.65 1.16
N SER A 33 -2.12 -17.54 -0.16
CA SER A 33 -2.74 -16.43 -0.91
C SER A 33 -4.26 -16.47 -0.63
N GLU A 34 -4.81 -15.44 0.03
CA GLU A 34 -6.21 -15.43 0.46
C GLU A 34 -7.16 -14.95 -0.65
N SER A 35 -6.66 -14.18 -1.62
CA SER A 35 -7.42 -13.79 -2.81
C SER A 35 -7.38 -14.78 -3.95
N VAL A 36 -8.49 -14.83 -4.69
CA VAL A 36 -8.66 -15.61 -5.92
C VAL A 36 -9.10 -14.67 -7.04
N LEU A 37 -8.64 -14.92 -8.26
CA LEU A 37 -9.11 -14.20 -9.45
C LEU A 37 -10.55 -14.63 -9.79
N ASP A 38 -11.50 -13.71 -9.71
CA ASP A 38 -12.90 -13.90 -10.07
C ASP A 38 -13.21 -13.04 -11.31
N GLY A 39 -13.22 -13.68 -12.47
CA GLY A 39 -13.29 -12.99 -13.76
C GLY A 39 -12.05 -12.12 -14.00
N LYS A 40 -12.20 -10.80 -13.90
CA LYS A 40 -11.13 -9.79 -14.08
C LYS A 40 -10.75 -9.05 -12.80
N VAL A 41 -11.32 -9.43 -11.65
CA VAL A 41 -11.09 -8.77 -10.36
C VAL A 41 -10.55 -9.76 -9.36
N LEU A 42 -9.65 -9.30 -8.48
CA LEU A 42 -9.27 -10.09 -7.31
C LEU A 42 -10.38 -10.07 -6.28
N SER A 43 -10.71 -11.25 -5.77
CA SER A 43 -11.78 -11.49 -4.81
C SER A 43 -11.22 -11.97 -3.48
N PHE A 44 -11.61 -11.29 -2.41
CA PHE A 44 -11.25 -11.56 -1.03
C PHE A 44 -12.48 -12.05 -0.26
N GLN A 45 -12.30 -13.03 0.62
CA GLN A 45 -13.41 -13.62 1.37
C GLN A 45 -14.01 -12.64 2.39
N SER A 46 -13.17 -11.80 3.00
CA SER A 46 -13.56 -10.80 4.00
C SER A 46 -12.66 -9.56 3.96
N GLU A 47 -13.07 -8.50 4.66
CA GLU A 47 -12.28 -7.28 4.83
C GLU A 47 -10.92 -7.57 5.50
N GLU A 48 -10.89 -8.48 6.48
CA GLU A 48 -9.68 -8.90 7.17
C GLU A 48 -8.71 -9.62 6.24
N SER A 49 -9.21 -10.47 5.33
CA SER A 49 -8.36 -11.14 4.34
C SER A 49 -7.74 -10.17 3.34
N PHE A 50 -8.53 -9.16 2.92
CA PHE A 50 -8.03 -8.09 2.07
C PHE A 50 -6.92 -7.30 2.76
N VAL A 51 -7.14 -6.87 4.00
CA VAL A 51 -6.17 -6.06 4.76
C VAL A 51 -4.90 -6.85 5.04
N ARG A 52 -5.01 -8.13 5.39
CA ARG A 52 -3.85 -8.98 5.63
C ARG A 52 -2.99 -9.14 4.39
N GLU A 53 -3.59 -9.43 3.24
CA GLU A 53 -2.84 -9.56 1.99
C GLU A 53 -2.27 -8.21 1.56
N TYR A 54 -3.03 -7.13 1.67
CA TYR A 54 -2.55 -5.76 1.44
C TYR A 54 -1.32 -5.41 2.28
N SER A 55 -1.37 -5.59 3.61
CA SER A 55 -0.24 -5.29 4.49
C SER A 55 0.96 -6.21 4.23
N TYR A 56 0.74 -7.46 3.81
CA TYR A 56 1.84 -8.32 3.33
C TYR A 56 2.49 -7.74 2.07
N LEU A 57 1.70 -7.37 1.06
CA LEU A 57 2.21 -6.77 -0.18
C LEU A 57 2.92 -5.44 0.05
N ALA A 58 2.48 -4.64 1.04
CA ALA A 58 3.13 -3.39 1.41
C ALA A 58 4.61 -3.58 1.78
N THR A 59 5.00 -4.76 2.29
CA THR A 59 6.39 -5.06 2.67
C THR A 59 7.25 -5.58 1.52
N LEU A 60 6.66 -5.90 0.38
CA LEU A 60 7.36 -6.50 -0.75
C LEU A 60 8.05 -5.44 -1.61
N ASN A 61 9.21 -5.80 -2.17
CA ASN A 61 9.84 -4.97 -3.18
C ASN A 61 9.16 -5.12 -4.56
N LYS A 62 9.57 -4.28 -5.52
CA LYS A 62 9.00 -4.25 -6.87
C LYS A 62 9.01 -5.62 -7.57
N ASP A 63 10.12 -6.37 -7.49
CA ASP A 63 10.25 -7.65 -8.18
C ASP A 63 9.38 -8.74 -7.53
N GLU A 64 9.27 -8.71 -6.20
CA GLU A 64 8.39 -9.59 -5.44
C GLU A 64 6.91 -9.30 -5.72
N LEU A 65 6.53 -8.02 -5.81
CA LEU A 65 5.19 -7.60 -6.23
C LEU A 65 4.86 -8.09 -7.64
N GLN A 66 5.79 -7.94 -8.60
CA GLN A 66 5.58 -8.41 -9.97
C GLN A 66 5.43 -9.94 -10.07
N LYS A 67 6.21 -10.68 -9.28
CA LYS A 67 6.05 -12.14 -9.15
C LYS A 67 4.68 -12.49 -8.58
N TRP A 68 4.23 -11.78 -7.54
CA TRP A 68 2.91 -11.98 -6.96
C TRP A 68 1.79 -11.68 -7.98
N ILE A 69 1.82 -10.53 -8.66
CA ILE A 69 0.84 -10.17 -9.71
C ILE A 69 0.77 -11.26 -10.77
N SER A 70 1.95 -11.69 -11.26
CA SER A 70 2.07 -12.74 -12.27
C SER A 70 1.47 -14.06 -11.79
N SER A 71 1.68 -14.42 -10.51
CA SER A 71 1.10 -15.63 -9.90
C SER A 71 -0.42 -15.59 -9.79
N LYS A 72 -1.01 -14.39 -9.70
CA LYS A 72 -2.46 -14.17 -9.63
C LYS A 72 -3.13 -14.10 -10.99
N GLY A 73 -2.36 -13.83 -12.05
CA GLY A 73 -2.90 -13.67 -13.41
C GLY A 73 -3.78 -12.43 -13.60
N VAL A 74 -3.71 -11.45 -12.68
CA VAL A 74 -4.48 -10.21 -12.77
C VAL A 74 -3.76 -9.19 -13.67
N VAL A 75 -4.53 -8.46 -14.50
CA VAL A 75 -4.03 -7.23 -15.13
C VAL A 75 -4.18 -6.10 -14.11
N SER A 76 -3.14 -5.90 -13.30
CA SER A 76 -3.16 -4.96 -12.18
C SER A 76 -3.06 -3.51 -12.62
N LEU A 77 -3.57 -2.60 -11.78
CA LEU A 77 -3.42 -1.17 -11.96
C LEU A 77 -1.95 -0.78 -12.03
N LEU A 78 -1.10 -1.37 -11.16
CA LEU A 78 0.35 -1.11 -11.09
C LEU A 78 1.05 -1.27 -12.45
N ASN A 79 0.57 -2.21 -13.29
CA ASN A 79 1.16 -2.50 -14.59
C ASN A 79 0.59 -1.64 -15.73
N THR A 80 -0.45 -0.86 -15.45
CA THR A 80 -1.15 -0.02 -16.44
C THR A 80 -1.06 1.48 -16.15
N THR A 81 -0.68 1.88 -14.93
CA THR A 81 -0.56 3.30 -14.55
C THR A 81 0.66 3.95 -15.21
N ASP A 82 0.45 5.07 -15.90
CA ASP A 82 1.54 5.96 -16.34
C ASP A 82 1.91 6.93 -15.21
N ASN A 83 3.04 6.66 -14.55
CA ASN A 83 3.55 7.46 -13.44
C ASN A 83 4.18 8.80 -13.87
N SER A 84 4.32 9.08 -15.16
CA SER A 84 5.08 10.23 -15.66
C SER A 84 4.36 11.58 -15.52
N LEU A 85 3.02 11.60 -15.56
CA LEU A 85 2.23 12.84 -15.61
C LEU A 85 2.31 13.68 -14.32
N GLY A 86 2.59 13.06 -13.16
CA GLY A 86 2.59 13.73 -11.85
C GLY A 86 3.93 14.31 -11.41
N ILE A 87 4.99 14.18 -12.21
CA ILE A 87 6.38 14.49 -11.82
C ILE A 87 7.07 15.52 -12.73
N GLU A 88 6.38 16.05 -13.74
CA GLU A 88 6.99 16.90 -14.76
C GLU A 88 7.28 18.33 -14.31
N GLU A 89 6.59 18.80 -13.26
CA GLU A 89 6.59 20.19 -12.80
C GLU A 89 7.70 20.49 -11.79
N ASP A 90 8.10 21.77 -11.70
CA ASP A 90 9.05 22.24 -10.69
C ASP A 90 8.44 22.24 -9.28
N VAL A 91 7.14 22.53 -9.18
CA VAL A 91 6.34 22.46 -7.94
C VAL A 91 5.33 21.33 -8.10
N ILE A 92 5.42 20.32 -7.25
CA ILE A 92 4.52 19.16 -7.30
C ILE A 92 3.36 19.40 -6.33
N SER A 93 2.12 19.30 -6.82
CA SER A 93 0.93 19.54 -5.98
C SER A 93 0.83 18.53 -4.83
N GLU A 94 0.56 19.04 -3.63
CA GLU A 94 0.22 18.23 -2.45
C GLU A 94 -1.17 17.58 -2.54
N SER A 95 -2.01 18.03 -3.48
CA SER A 95 -3.37 17.51 -3.68
C SER A 95 -3.43 16.25 -4.54
N ARG A 96 -2.30 15.83 -5.15
CA ARG A 96 -2.27 14.64 -6.01
C ARG A 96 -2.62 13.38 -5.23
N VAL A 97 -3.24 12.43 -5.92
CA VAL A 97 -3.51 11.09 -5.38
C VAL A 97 -2.34 10.19 -5.76
N VAL A 98 -1.73 9.56 -4.77
CA VAL A 98 -0.70 8.54 -4.95
C VAL A 98 -1.16 7.31 -4.19
N TYR A 99 -1.16 6.16 -4.86
CA TYR A 99 -1.45 4.87 -4.23
C TYR A 99 -0.16 4.13 -3.92
N SER A 100 -0.19 3.25 -2.93
CA SER A 100 0.89 2.30 -2.73
C SER A 100 0.96 1.30 -3.88
N ALA A 101 2.17 0.84 -4.21
CA ALA A 101 2.35 -0.22 -5.19
C ALA A 101 1.63 -1.52 -4.75
N ALA A 102 1.44 -1.72 -3.45
CA ALA A 102 0.66 -2.82 -2.90
C ALA A 102 -0.83 -2.72 -3.27
N LEU A 103 -1.46 -1.55 -3.07
CA LEU A 103 -2.85 -1.34 -3.46
C LEU A 103 -3.03 -1.43 -4.97
N GLU A 104 -2.15 -0.80 -5.75
CA GLU A 104 -2.17 -0.89 -7.21
C GLU A 104 -1.95 -2.32 -7.74
N SER A 105 -1.28 -3.19 -6.97
CA SER A 105 -1.13 -4.61 -7.33
C SER A 105 -2.45 -5.38 -7.17
N ILE A 106 -3.26 -5.03 -6.16
CA ILE A 106 -4.55 -5.69 -5.87
C ILE A 106 -5.64 -5.25 -6.86
N LEU A 107 -5.69 -3.95 -7.15
CA LEU A 107 -6.66 -3.37 -8.05
C LEU A 107 -6.41 -3.86 -9.48
N ASN A 108 -7.48 -4.16 -10.22
CA ASN A 108 -7.35 -4.37 -11.66
C ASN A 108 -7.11 -3.03 -12.40
N ALA A 109 -6.87 -3.09 -13.72
CA ALA A 109 -6.67 -1.91 -14.56
C ALA A 109 -7.81 -0.87 -14.54
N GLU A 110 -9.01 -1.24 -14.09
CA GLU A 110 -10.17 -0.34 -13.94
C GLU A 110 -10.36 0.15 -12.50
N SER A 111 -9.37 -0.10 -11.63
CA SER A 111 -9.43 0.22 -10.19
C SER A 111 -10.55 -0.52 -9.43
N LYS A 112 -10.87 -1.75 -9.83
CA LYS A 112 -11.90 -2.59 -9.20
C LYS A 112 -11.28 -3.76 -8.40
N LEU A 113 -11.95 -4.15 -7.32
CA LEU A 113 -11.69 -5.39 -6.57
C LEU A 113 -13.00 -5.95 -5.99
N LYS A 114 -12.98 -7.13 -5.38
CA LYS A 114 -14.15 -7.75 -4.74
C LYS A 114 -13.85 -8.18 -3.30
N ILE A 115 -14.69 -7.79 -2.35
CA ILE A 115 -14.58 -8.17 -0.93
C ILE A 115 -15.92 -8.74 -0.45
N ALA A 116 -15.91 -9.92 0.15
CA ALA A 116 -17.11 -10.57 0.70
C ALA A 116 -18.29 -10.61 -0.31
N GLY A 117 -17.98 -10.88 -1.59
CA GLY A 117 -18.96 -10.90 -2.66
C GLY A 117 -19.30 -9.55 -3.29
N LYS A 118 -18.92 -8.42 -2.68
CA LYS A 118 -19.22 -7.07 -3.15
C LYS A 118 -18.11 -6.55 -4.06
N VAL A 119 -18.45 -6.06 -5.25
CA VAL A 119 -17.48 -5.41 -6.15
C VAL A 119 -17.37 -3.94 -5.77
N LEU A 120 -16.13 -3.51 -5.52
CA LEU A 120 -15.79 -2.14 -5.15
C LEU A 120 -15.00 -1.50 -6.28
N TRP A 121 -15.30 -0.24 -6.57
CA TRP A 121 -14.53 0.60 -7.47
C TRP A 121 -13.84 1.72 -6.69
N LEU A 122 -12.52 1.77 -6.77
CA LEU A 122 -11.74 2.87 -6.22
C LEU A 122 -11.70 4.02 -7.24
N ASN A 123 -12.21 5.17 -6.83
CA ASN A 123 -12.04 6.42 -7.56
C ASN A 123 -11.52 7.49 -6.62
N GLU A 124 -10.35 8.03 -6.93
CA GLU A 124 -9.56 8.97 -6.12
C GLU A 124 -9.30 8.44 -4.69
N ARG A 125 -10.24 8.64 -3.77
CA ARG A 125 -10.08 8.30 -2.35
C ARG A 125 -11.28 7.53 -1.82
N SER A 126 -12.27 7.22 -2.65
CA SER A 126 -13.51 6.59 -2.23
C SER A 126 -13.68 5.24 -2.89
N PHE A 127 -14.06 4.23 -2.08
CA PHE A 127 -14.52 2.95 -2.56
C PHE A 127 -16.04 3.03 -2.73
N TYR A 128 -16.48 2.89 -3.97
CA TYR A 128 -17.89 2.84 -4.34
C TYR A 128 -18.33 1.38 -4.48
N LEU A 129 -19.48 1.05 -3.90
CA LEU A 129 -20.12 -0.24 -4.10
C LEU A 129 -20.77 -0.26 -5.49
N LEU A 130 -20.48 -1.28 -6.29
CA LEU A 130 -21.11 -1.48 -7.59
C LEU A 130 -22.18 -2.56 -7.48
N SER A 131 -23.38 -2.28 -8.00
CA SER A 131 -24.39 -3.30 -8.26
C SER A 131 -24.01 -4.16 -9.47
N GLU A 132 -24.69 -5.30 -9.67
CA GLU A 132 -24.35 -6.27 -10.74
C GLU A 132 -24.29 -5.62 -12.14
N ASN A 133 -25.24 -4.76 -12.47
CA ASN A 133 -25.30 -4.01 -13.73
C ASN A 133 -24.22 -2.93 -13.86
N GLU A 134 -23.66 -2.45 -12.75
CA GLU A 134 -22.59 -1.44 -12.74
C GLU A 134 -21.20 -2.07 -12.89
N THR A 135 -21.05 -3.34 -12.51
CA THR A 135 -19.75 -4.03 -12.60
C THR A 135 -19.17 -4.08 -14.02
N ILE A 136 -20.04 -4.13 -15.03
CA ILE A 136 -19.67 -4.20 -16.45
C ILE A 136 -19.45 -2.82 -17.10
N LEU A 137 -19.75 -1.72 -16.40
CA LEU A 137 -19.57 -0.37 -16.92
C LEU A 137 -18.08 -0.02 -17.01
N SER A 138 -17.75 0.77 -18.03
CA SER A 138 -16.43 1.36 -18.19
C SER A 138 -16.16 2.43 -17.12
N VAL A 139 -14.88 2.75 -16.89
CA VAL A 139 -14.47 3.80 -15.94
C VAL A 139 -15.15 5.14 -16.25
N LYS A 140 -15.30 5.50 -17.53
CA LYS A 140 -15.95 6.75 -17.94
C LYS A 140 -17.44 6.77 -17.54
N GLU A 141 -18.15 5.69 -17.79
CA GLU A 141 -19.57 5.57 -17.41
C GLU A 141 -19.76 5.60 -15.89
N LEU A 142 -18.84 4.98 -15.14
CA LEU A 142 -18.85 5.03 -13.67
C LEU A 142 -18.59 6.44 -13.13
N VAL A 143 -17.71 7.22 -13.78
CA VAL A 143 -17.48 8.62 -13.41
C VAL A 143 -18.73 9.47 -13.62
N GLU A 144 -19.46 9.27 -14.72
CA GLU A 144 -20.72 10.00 -15.01
C GLU A 144 -21.82 9.70 -13.98
N ARG A 145 -21.80 8.52 -13.36
CA ARG A 145 -22.77 8.09 -12.34
C ARG A 145 -22.26 8.19 -10.90
N LYS A 146 -21.07 8.74 -10.67
CA LYS A 146 -20.39 8.76 -9.37
C LYS A 146 -21.28 9.28 -8.22
N SER A 147 -22.19 10.22 -8.49
CA SER A 147 -23.12 10.78 -7.49
C SER A 147 -24.25 9.83 -7.07
N GLU A 148 -24.53 8.80 -7.86
CA GLU A 148 -25.58 7.81 -7.62
C GLU A 148 -25.04 6.56 -6.90
N LEU A 149 -23.73 6.34 -6.93
CA LEU A 149 -23.08 5.17 -6.35
C LEU A 149 -23.00 5.28 -4.82
N GLU A 150 -23.27 4.17 -4.13
CA GLU A 150 -23.13 4.08 -2.68
C GLU A 150 -21.65 4.07 -2.28
N LYS A 151 -21.24 4.99 -1.39
CA LYS A 151 -19.89 4.99 -0.83
C LYS A 151 -19.78 3.90 0.26
N PHE A 152 -18.97 2.89 -0.01
CA PHE A 152 -18.72 1.78 0.91
C PHE A 152 -17.57 2.04 1.88
N GLY A 153 -16.56 2.78 1.41
CA GLY A 153 -15.35 3.03 2.17
C GLY A 153 -14.52 4.15 1.54
N GLU A 154 -13.34 4.35 2.09
CA GLU A 154 -12.44 5.42 1.68
C GLU A 154 -10.99 5.10 2.05
N LEU A 155 -10.09 5.55 1.18
CA LEU A 155 -8.70 5.78 1.51
C LEU A 155 -8.65 7.12 2.22
N LEU A 156 -8.70 7.07 3.55
CA LEU A 156 -8.91 8.25 4.35
C LEU A 156 -7.80 9.28 4.18
N SER A 157 -8.19 10.48 3.76
CA SER A 157 -7.66 11.75 4.24
C SER A 157 -8.83 12.47 4.91
N ILE A 158 -8.90 12.49 6.24
CA ILE A 158 -9.95 13.26 6.92
C ILE A 158 -9.40 14.67 7.14
N SER A 159 -9.64 15.58 6.19
CA SER A 159 -9.80 17.00 6.51
C SER A 159 -11.30 17.31 6.46
N GLY A 160 -11.95 17.26 7.62
CA GLY A 160 -13.38 17.52 7.74
C GLY A 160 -14.12 16.51 8.59
N ALA A 161 -13.84 16.50 9.88
CA ALA A 161 -14.90 16.17 10.82
C ALA A 161 -15.99 17.23 10.64
N SER A 162 -17.11 16.86 10.04
CA SER A 162 -18.35 17.61 10.20
C SER A 162 -18.55 17.85 11.69
N LYS A 163 -19.01 19.05 12.06
CA LYS A 163 -19.10 19.59 13.43
C LYS A 163 -20.04 18.82 14.38
N SER A 164 -20.22 17.51 14.28
CA SER A 164 -21.24 16.79 15.05
C SER A 164 -20.93 15.35 15.47
N LEU A 165 -19.66 14.94 15.58
CA LEU A 165 -19.32 13.59 16.02
C LEU A 165 -18.48 13.59 17.31
N THR A 166 -19.16 13.83 18.43
CA THR A 166 -18.63 13.48 19.76
C THR A 166 -18.51 11.95 19.85
N GLY A 167 -17.31 11.41 19.64
CA GLY A 167 -17.00 10.02 19.98
C GLY A 167 -16.22 9.16 18.98
N ARG A 168 -15.74 9.69 17.84
CA ARG A 168 -14.84 8.92 16.94
C ARG A 168 -13.36 9.27 17.13
N MET A 169 -12.57 8.21 17.08
CA MET A 169 -11.11 8.13 17.11
C MET A 169 -10.51 9.01 16.00
N VAL A 170 -9.77 10.05 16.39
CA VAL A 170 -9.10 10.98 15.46
C VAL A 170 -7.76 10.38 15.12
N LEU A 171 -7.59 9.73 13.97
CA LEU A 171 -6.25 9.36 13.51
C LEU A 171 -5.60 10.59 12.86
N PRO A 172 -4.47 11.07 13.38
CA PRO A 172 -3.77 12.17 12.78
C PRO A 172 -2.68 11.56 11.86
N ASN A 173 -2.62 12.07 10.63
CA ASN A 173 -1.83 11.68 9.44
C ASN A 173 -2.78 11.61 8.23
N GLU A 174 -3.18 12.79 7.77
CA GLU A 174 -3.96 12.90 6.56
C GLU A 174 -3.15 12.32 5.39
N ASN A 175 -3.83 11.61 4.47
CA ASN A 175 -3.30 11.07 3.21
C ASN A 175 -2.92 12.19 2.24
N ARG A 176 -2.06 13.07 2.74
CA ARG A 176 -1.33 14.12 2.08
C ARG A 176 -0.07 13.46 1.54
N VAL A 177 0.36 13.96 0.40
CA VAL A 177 1.68 13.64 -0.11
C VAL A 177 2.56 14.82 0.24
N LYS A 178 3.52 14.63 1.13
CA LYS A 178 4.56 15.63 1.37
C LYS A 178 5.74 15.31 0.48
N THR A 179 6.02 16.23 -0.43
CA THR A 179 7.06 16.07 -1.44
C THR A 179 8.32 16.81 -1.00
N PHE A 180 9.46 16.14 -1.07
CA PHE A 180 10.78 16.70 -0.81
C PHE A 180 11.62 16.52 -2.05
N ALA A 181 12.43 17.53 -2.39
CA ALA A 181 13.33 17.45 -3.52
C ALA A 181 14.73 17.89 -3.10
N SER A 182 15.74 17.16 -3.56
CA SER A 182 17.12 17.54 -3.37
C SER A 182 17.50 18.77 -4.20
N ALA A 183 18.65 19.37 -3.87
CA ALA A 183 19.36 20.20 -4.82
C ALA A 183 19.70 19.39 -6.09
N GLU A 184 19.86 20.08 -7.22
CA GLU A 184 20.27 19.45 -8.46
C GLU A 184 21.74 19.01 -8.41
N MET A 185 22.03 17.84 -8.97
CA MET A 185 23.39 17.35 -9.21
C MET A 185 23.66 17.25 -10.71
N ASN A 186 24.86 17.64 -11.14
CA ASN A 186 25.30 17.51 -12.52
C ASN A 186 26.11 16.24 -12.70
N VAL A 187 25.63 15.31 -13.54
CA VAL A 187 26.27 14.03 -13.79
C VAL A 187 26.35 13.82 -15.30
N SER A 188 27.58 13.83 -15.84
CA SER A 188 27.84 13.65 -17.27
C SER A 188 27.00 14.56 -18.18
N GLY A 189 26.85 15.83 -17.79
CA GLY A 189 26.05 16.83 -18.51
C GLY A 189 24.53 16.73 -18.30
N SER A 190 24.05 15.72 -17.57
CA SER A 190 22.64 15.62 -17.16
C SER A 190 22.42 16.25 -15.79
N ARG A 191 21.38 17.08 -15.68
CA ARG A 191 20.94 17.67 -14.41
C ARG A 191 19.94 16.72 -13.76
N LEU A 192 20.31 16.16 -12.61
CA LEU A 192 19.50 15.20 -11.86
C LEU A 192 19.02 15.80 -10.55
N ARG A 193 17.87 15.35 -10.05
CA ARG A 193 17.42 15.60 -8.67
C ARG A 193 16.77 14.35 -8.09
N HIS A 194 16.87 14.17 -6.78
CA HIS A 194 16.17 13.13 -6.05
C HIS A 194 14.88 13.72 -5.46
N VAL A 195 13.74 13.15 -5.82
CA VAL A 195 12.42 13.52 -5.30
C VAL A 195 11.87 12.39 -4.46
N VAL A 196 11.33 12.75 -3.31
CA VAL A 196 10.81 11.84 -2.31
C VAL A 196 9.41 12.27 -1.88
N ASP A 197 8.48 11.35 -1.98
CA ASP A 197 7.08 11.53 -1.60
C ASP A 197 6.82 10.71 -0.34
N LEU A 198 6.56 11.38 0.77
CA LEU A 198 6.09 10.73 1.99
C LEU A 198 4.57 10.85 2.06
N TYR A 199 3.89 9.73 2.20
CA TYR A 199 2.43 9.68 2.23
C TYR A 199 1.95 8.52 3.10
N ASN A 200 0.69 8.59 3.54
CA ASN A 200 0.06 7.50 4.27
C ASN A 200 -1.03 6.85 3.41
N GLU A 201 -1.41 5.62 3.73
CA GLU A 201 -2.58 4.98 3.13
C GLU A 201 -3.37 4.31 4.26
N THR A 202 -4.46 4.97 4.68
CA THR A 202 -5.39 4.42 5.67
C THR A 202 -6.61 3.86 4.98
N ILE A 203 -6.86 2.57 5.17
CA ILE A 203 -8.02 1.88 4.62
C ILE A 203 -9.16 1.91 5.64
N LEU A 204 -10.23 2.63 5.30
CA LEU A 204 -11.50 2.61 6.02
C LEU A 204 -12.55 1.90 5.17
N LEU A 205 -13.04 0.76 5.64
CA LEU A 205 -14.17 0.06 5.02
C LEU A 205 -15.31 -0.01 6.01
N ASN A 206 -16.53 0.19 5.52
CA ASN A 206 -17.75 0.08 6.32
C ASN A 206 -17.69 0.90 7.65
N GLY A 207 -17.02 2.05 7.61
CA GLY A 207 -16.89 2.96 8.74
C GLY A 207 -15.88 2.56 9.83
N SER A 208 -15.08 1.51 9.62
CA SER A 208 -14.01 1.05 10.52
C SER A 208 -12.63 1.20 9.88
N ILE A 209 -11.65 1.67 10.65
CA ILE A 209 -10.25 1.76 10.21
C ILE A 209 -9.68 0.35 10.34
N LEU A 210 -9.22 -0.21 9.23
CA LEU A 210 -8.71 -1.58 9.21
C LEU A 210 -7.18 -1.63 9.23
N THR A 211 -6.52 -0.69 8.55
CA THR A 211 -5.06 -0.55 8.56
C THR A 211 -4.66 0.88 8.21
N SER A 212 -3.46 1.27 8.63
CA SER A 212 -2.79 2.48 8.16
C SER A 212 -1.30 2.20 7.97
N GLU A 213 -0.83 2.46 6.76
CA GLU A 213 0.56 2.26 6.35
C GLU A 213 1.19 3.59 5.94
N MET A 214 2.49 3.75 6.17
CA MET A 214 3.28 4.89 5.71
C MET A 214 4.24 4.44 4.62
N PHE A 215 4.31 5.22 3.55
CA PHE A 215 5.13 4.93 2.39
C PHE A 215 6.02 6.11 2.04
N LEU A 216 7.22 5.78 1.58
CA LEU A 216 8.16 6.70 0.99
C LEU A 216 8.42 6.28 -0.46
N ARG A 217 7.94 7.08 -1.41
CA ARG A 217 8.18 6.88 -2.83
C ARG A 217 9.37 7.74 -3.27
N SER A 218 10.39 7.08 -3.79
CA SER A 218 11.67 7.65 -4.20
C SER A 218 11.80 7.62 -5.73
N THR A 219 11.94 8.80 -6.33
CA THR A 219 12.09 8.97 -7.78
C THR A 219 13.36 9.78 -8.06
N LEU A 220 14.25 9.23 -8.88
CA LEU A 220 15.32 10.02 -9.48
C LEU A 220 14.78 10.68 -10.74
N GLN A 221 15.02 11.97 -10.92
CA GLN A 221 14.54 12.73 -12.07
C GLN A 221 15.69 13.40 -12.80
N TYR A 222 15.58 13.54 -14.12
CA TYR A 222 16.47 14.33 -14.95
C TYR A 222 15.72 15.48 -15.63
N ARG A 223 16.42 16.59 -15.87
CA ARG A 223 15.85 17.75 -16.56
C ARG A 223 15.97 17.58 -18.06
N SER A 224 14.85 17.53 -18.76
CA SER A 224 14.76 17.45 -20.22
C SER A 224 14.24 18.77 -20.77
N CYS A 225 15.05 19.46 -21.59
CA CYS A 225 14.66 20.72 -22.21
C CYS A 225 14.45 20.52 -23.72
N SER A 226 13.32 21.04 -24.23
CA SER A 226 13.06 21.13 -25.66
C SER A 226 12.95 22.59 -26.08
N THR A 227 13.30 22.87 -27.34
CA THR A 227 13.26 24.23 -27.89
C THR A 227 11.87 24.86 -27.88
N LEU A 228 10.80 24.06 -27.96
CA LEU A 228 9.41 24.52 -28.05
C LEU A 228 8.58 24.29 -26.78
N GLY A 229 8.93 23.30 -25.96
CA GLY A 229 8.12 22.87 -24.81
C GLY A 229 8.71 23.24 -23.43
N GLY A 230 9.79 24.04 -23.41
CA GLY A 230 10.49 24.37 -22.18
C GLY A 230 11.23 23.18 -21.57
N CYS A 231 11.62 23.32 -20.30
CA CYS A 231 12.25 22.27 -19.52
C CYS A 231 11.22 21.58 -18.63
N LYS A 232 11.25 20.24 -18.63
CA LYS A 232 10.43 19.39 -17.77
C LYS A 232 11.29 18.39 -17.03
N TRP A 233 10.85 17.96 -15.86
CA TRP A 233 11.45 16.84 -15.17
C TRP A 233 10.90 15.53 -15.72
N LYS A 234 11.77 14.55 -15.88
CA LYS A 234 11.42 13.20 -16.34
C LYS A 234 12.09 12.18 -15.45
N GLU A 235 11.50 11.00 -15.34
CA GLU A 235 12.08 9.91 -14.56
C GLU A 235 13.42 9.45 -15.13
N ALA A 236 14.43 9.37 -14.28
CA ALA A 236 15.75 8.88 -14.62
C ALA A 236 15.91 7.42 -14.16
N PHE A 237 16.44 6.58 -15.05
CA PHE A 237 16.66 5.15 -14.81
C PHE A 237 18.10 4.82 -14.40
N ASN A 238 18.89 5.82 -14.01
CA ASN A 238 20.24 5.58 -13.49
C ASN A 238 20.18 4.63 -12.28
N PRO A 239 20.97 3.53 -12.29
CA PRO A 239 21.09 2.66 -11.14
C PRO A 239 21.63 3.44 -9.94
N ARG A 240 21.04 3.21 -8.77
CA ARG A 240 21.38 3.93 -7.53
C ARG A 240 21.16 3.08 -6.29
N TYR A 241 21.82 3.44 -5.21
CA TYR A 241 21.56 2.95 -3.86
C TYR A 241 20.81 4.00 -3.06
N LEU A 242 19.93 3.56 -2.17
CA LEU A 242 19.23 4.40 -1.21
C LEU A 242 19.60 3.98 0.21
N ARG A 243 19.91 4.98 1.03
CA ARG A 243 20.20 4.83 2.45
C ARG A 243 19.45 5.89 3.23
N SER A 244 18.74 5.50 4.28
CA SER A 244 18.19 6.46 5.24
C SER A 244 18.68 6.23 6.65
N ASN A 245 18.65 7.30 7.44
CA ASN A 245 18.85 7.25 8.88
C ASN A 245 17.71 8.03 9.56
N PHE A 246 16.52 7.46 9.45
CA PHE A 246 15.32 8.06 10.00
C PHE A 246 15.26 7.86 11.51
N ILE A 247 14.79 8.90 12.16
CA ILE A 247 14.45 8.93 13.58
C ILE A 247 12.97 9.26 13.63
N GLY A 248 12.23 8.45 14.37
CA GLY A 248 10.80 8.59 14.46
C GLY A 248 10.19 7.55 15.39
N GLY A 249 8.87 7.57 15.45
CA GLY A 249 8.08 6.77 16.37
C GLY A 249 7.27 7.66 17.31
N ASP A 250 6.17 7.13 17.77
CA ASP A 250 5.36 7.73 18.81
C ASP A 250 5.83 7.27 20.20
N THR A 251 5.52 8.04 21.22
CA THR A 251 5.86 7.72 22.61
C THR A 251 5.20 6.42 23.09
N GLU A 252 4.16 5.95 22.41
CA GLU A 252 3.37 4.76 22.78
C GLU A 252 3.75 3.52 21.94
N GLY A 253 4.68 3.68 21.00
CA GLY A 253 5.19 2.63 20.12
C GLY A 253 4.11 1.99 19.23
N VAL A 254 3.05 2.74 18.92
CA VAL A 254 1.95 2.37 18.02
C VAL A 254 2.42 2.40 16.57
N TRP A 255 3.37 3.26 16.25
CA TRP A 255 4.02 3.33 14.95
C TRP A 255 5.38 2.66 14.97
N THR A 256 5.63 1.79 14.01
CA THR A 256 6.99 1.37 13.67
C THR A 256 7.58 2.34 12.65
N VAL A 257 8.89 2.57 12.71
CA VAL A 257 9.63 3.34 11.70
C VAL A 257 10.71 2.46 11.09
N GLY A 258 10.60 2.25 9.79
CA GLY A 258 11.55 1.49 8.98
C GLY A 258 12.58 2.40 8.32
N ASN A 259 13.85 2.04 8.44
CA ASN A 259 14.90 2.63 7.63
C ASN A 259 15.00 1.94 6.26
N ILE A 260 15.48 2.67 5.27
CA ILE A 260 15.65 2.20 3.90
C ILE A 260 17.14 1.96 3.68
N TYR A 261 17.50 0.72 3.36
CA TYR A 261 18.86 0.33 2.99
C TYR A 261 18.79 -0.65 1.82
N THR A 262 19.18 -0.21 0.63
CA THR A 262 19.20 -1.08 -0.55
C THR A 262 20.55 -1.79 -0.67
N SER A 263 20.56 -3.13 -0.68
CA SER A 263 21.77 -3.94 -0.90
C SER A 263 22.11 -4.13 -2.38
N SER A 264 21.14 -3.91 -3.27
CA SER A 264 21.29 -3.94 -4.72
C SER A 264 20.87 -2.59 -5.31
N THR A 265 21.34 -2.28 -6.51
CA THR A 265 20.91 -1.06 -7.19
C THR A 265 19.43 -1.10 -7.52
N VAL A 266 18.81 0.07 -7.48
CA VAL A 266 17.44 0.31 -7.91
C VAL A 266 17.41 1.32 -9.06
N THR A 267 16.40 1.24 -9.91
CA THR A 267 16.18 2.15 -11.04
C THR A 267 14.74 2.65 -11.05
N GLY A 268 14.51 3.80 -11.69
CA GLY A 268 13.18 4.43 -11.76
C GLY A 268 12.59 4.70 -10.38
N THR A 269 11.28 4.68 -10.27
CA THR A 269 10.53 4.98 -9.05
C THR A 269 10.40 3.73 -8.21
N GLN A 270 10.66 3.87 -6.91
CA GLN A 270 10.56 2.81 -5.92
C GLN A 270 9.76 3.28 -4.73
N THR A 271 8.85 2.45 -4.24
CA THR A 271 8.05 2.74 -3.04
C THR A 271 8.54 1.83 -1.93
N TYR A 272 8.82 2.42 -0.76
CA TYR A 272 9.26 1.73 0.43
C TYR A 272 8.22 1.91 1.52
N HIS A 273 7.86 0.82 2.19
CA HIS A 273 7.12 0.89 3.44
C HIS A 273 8.04 1.39 4.55
N VAL A 274 7.63 2.46 5.23
CA VAL A 274 8.43 3.12 6.27
C VAL A 274 7.74 3.14 7.63
N GLY A 275 6.51 2.65 7.72
CA GLY A 275 5.86 2.50 9.01
C GLY A 275 4.48 1.86 8.93
N HIS A 276 4.13 1.15 9.99
CA HIS A 276 2.85 0.49 10.15
C HIS A 276 2.19 0.93 11.45
N TRP A 277 0.88 1.17 11.40
CA TRP A 277 0.08 1.48 12.58
C TRP A 277 -0.42 0.20 13.24
N THR A 278 -0.02 -0.03 14.49
CA THR A 278 -0.45 -1.19 15.27
C THR A 278 -1.52 -0.81 16.28
N PHE A 279 -2.66 -1.48 16.23
CA PHE A 279 -3.66 -1.34 17.27
C PHE A 279 -3.18 -2.02 18.57
N LYS A 280 -3.03 -1.24 19.66
CA LYS A 280 -2.68 -1.75 20.99
C LYS A 280 -3.85 -1.60 21.97
N ILE A 281 -4.34 -2.69 22.54
CA ILE A 281 -5.33 -2.65 23.63
C ILE A 281 -4.58 -2.52 24.97
N PRO A 282 -5.04 -1.68 25.94
CA PRO A 282 -6.25 -0.86 25.96
C PRO A 282 -6.05 0.59 25.45
N THR A 283 -4.84 0.92 25.01
CA THR A 283 -4.45 2.26 24.57
C THR A 283 -4.96 2.53 23.16
N HIS A 284 -6.14 3.15 23.05
CA HIS A 284 -6.55 3.81 21.81
C HIS A 284 -5.62 4.99 21.54
N SER A 285 -4.42 4.71 21.03
CA SER A 285 -3.48 5.75 20.67
C SER A 285 -3.82 6.31 19.31
N ASN A 286 -4.19 7.57 19.34
CA ASN A 286 -4.33 8.42 18.17
C ASN A 286 -3.01 9.13 17.89
N SER A 287 -1.87 8.51 18.19
CA SER A 287 -0.58 9.17 18.00
C SER A 287 -0.28 9.34 16.51
N ASN A 288 0.18 10.55 16.15
CA ASN A 288 0.69 10.85 14.82
C ASN A 288 1.87 9.94 14.48
N PHE A 289 2.03 9.69 13.19
CA PHE A 289 3.28 9.14 12.69
C PHE A 289 4.27 10.28 12.68
N VAL A 290 5.42 10.07 13.28
CA VAL A 290 6.50 11.06 13.27
C VAL A 290 7.72 10.40 12.67
N ILE A 291 8.28 11.05 11.64
CA ILE A 291 9.54 10.65 11.04
C ILE A 291 10.35 11.88 10.66
N SER A 292 11.66 11.81 10.86
CA SER A 292 12.60 12.85 10.48
C SER A 292 13.96 12.24 10.15
N GLY A 293 14.72 12.91 9.28
CA GLY A 293 16.11 12.54 8.99
C GLY A 293 16.42 12.41 7.50
N PRO A 294 17.67 12.11 7.15
CA PRO A 294 18.11 12.10 5.77
C PRO A 294 17.74 10.79 5.05
N ILE A 295 17.40 10.93 3.77
CA ILE A 295 17.50 9.86 2.78
C ILE A 295 18.52 10.28 1.72
N THR A 296 19.55 9.46 1.57
CA THR A 296 20.64 9.65 0.62
C THR A 296 20.47 8.74 -0.58
N CYS A 297 20.66 9.32 -1.77
CA CYS A 297 20.68 8.66 -3.05
C CYS A 297 22.10 8.72 -3.62
N SER A 298 22.72 7.56 -3.82
CA SER A 298 24.08 7.41 -4.37
C SER A 298 24.02 6.71 -5.72
N LEU A 299 24.50 7.35 -6.79
CA LEU A 299 24.47 6.74 -8.13
C LEU A 299 25.50 5.63 -8.27
N ASP A 300 25.16 4.53 -8.92
CA ASP A 300 26.10 3.43 -9.19
C ASP A 300 26.96 3.74 -10.42
N ILE A 301 27.94 4.62 -10.24
CA ILE A 301 28.91 5.02 -11.28
C ILE A 301 30.35 5.07 -10.71
N PRO A 302 31.38 5.00 -11.58
CA PRO A 302 32.78 5.04 -11.14
C PRO A 302 33.14 6.31 -10.35
N PHE A 303 34.11 6.16 -9.45
CA PHE A 303 34.48 7.16 -8.44
C PHE A 303 34.92 8.52 -9.02
N PRO A 304 34.57 9.67 -8.39
CA PRO A 304 33.74 9.79 -7.19
C PRO A 304 32.26 9.56 -7.48
N THR A 305 31.63 8.74 -6.64
CA THR A 305 30.18 8.46 -6.71
C THR A 305 29.40 9.73 -6.35
N PRO A 306 28.57 10.27 -7.27
CA PRO A 306 27.68 11.38 -6.95
C PRO A 306 26.63 10.92 -5.95
N GLU A 307 26.50 11.67 -4.87
CA GLU A 307 25.50 11.45 -3.83
C GLU A 307 24.72 12.72 -3.59
N VAL A 308 23.44 12.56 -3.28
CA VAL A 308 22.58 13.66 -2.87
C VAL A 308 21.69 13.20 -1.73
N SER A 309 21.46 14.07 -0.74
CA SER A 309 20.64 13.76 0.42
C SER A 309 19.45 14.73 0.51
N VAL A 310 18.34 14.22 1.02
CA VAL A 310 17.12 14.96 1.29
C VAL A 310 16.72 14.72 2.74
N ASP A 311 16.63 15.80 3.52
CA ASP A 311 16.09 15.73 4.87
C ASP A 311 14.56 15.70 4.82
N ILE A 312 13.97 14.58 5.21
CA ILE A 312 12.52 14.43 5.31
C ILE A 312 12.04 14.76 6.72
N SER A 313 10.81 15.24 6.83
CA SER A 313 10.16 15.47 8.13
C SER A 313 8.64 15.41 8.05
N TRP A 314 8.01 14.71 8.98
CA TRP A 314 6.56 14.61 9.13
C TRP A 314 6.22 14.56 10.62
N TYR A 315 5.30 15.42 11.06
CA TYR A 315 4.91 15.63 12.45
C TYR A 315 3.39 15.79 12.56
#